data_AF-A0A0B4UC35-F1
#
_entry.id   AF-A0A0B4UC35-F1
#
_cell.length_a   1.000
_cell.length_b   1.000
_cell.length_c   1.000
_cell.angle_alpha   90.00
_cell.angle_beta   90.00
_cell.angle_gamma   90.00
#
_symmetry.space_group_name_H-M   'P 1'
#
loop_
_entity.id
_entity.type
_entity.pdbx_description
1 polymer ?
#
loop_
_entity_poly.entity_id
_entity_poly.type
_entity_poly.pdbx_seq_one_letter_code
_entity_poly.pdbx_strand_id
1 'polypeptide(L)'
;MSNTAAMSLSLLLLLLVALANAEVINYHTCTGTEEQCSIDEVRVDPCPQALENMACRIRRRRPADMTFKFTPKFDAEKLDASLNWVKSETELLPLVTLEQDACNTYTIRWALKDPVSSKRCCFNIDIKVVR
;
A
#
# COMPACT_ATOMS: atom_id res chain seq x y z
N MET A 1 43.96 1.00 18.91
CA MET A 1 42.68 0.59 19.51
C MET A 1 41.45 1.35 18.96
N SER A 2 41.60 2.15 17.89
CA SER A 2 40.55 2.99 17.31
C SER A 2 39.75 2.34 16.16
N ASN A 3 40.26 1.28 15.52
CA ASN A 3 39.65 0.70 14.31
C ASN A 3 38.59 -0.37 14.59
N THR A 4 38.64 -1.06 15.73
CA THR A 4 37.69 -2.14 16.08
C THR A 4 36.31 -1.59 16.42
N ALA A 5 36.26 -0.48 17.19
CA ALA A 5 35.02 0.22 17.54
C ALA A 5 34.33 0.83 16.30
N ALA A 6 35.14 1.37 15.37
CA ALA A 6 34.65 1.91 14.11
C ALA A 6 34.07 0.80 13.21
N MET A 7 34.74 -0.35 13.08
CA MET A 7 34.21 -1.50 12.33
C MET A 7 32.91 -2.06 12.93
N SER A 8 32.82 -2.18 14.26
CA SER A 8 31.59 -2.67 14.91
C SER A 8 30.41 -1.72 14.72
N LEU A 9 30.65 -0.41 14.77
CA LEU A 9 29.60 0.59 14.54
C LEU A 9 29.10 0.55 13.09
N SER A 10 30.02 0.44 12.12
CA SER A 10 29.65 0.31 10.70
C SER A 10 28.83 -0.95 10.42
N LEU A 11 29.17 -2.10 11.03
CA LEU A 11 28.43 -3.34 10.86
C LEU A 11 27.02 -3.25 11.47
N LEU A 12 26.89 -2.61 12.64
CA LEU A 12 25.60 -2.38 13.29
C LEU A 12 24.71 -1.46 12.45
N LEU A 13 25.26 -0.38 11.88
CA LEU A 13 24.52 0.51 10.99
C LEU A 13 24.01 -0.22 9.73
N LEU A 14 24.84 -1.05 9.09
CA LEU A 14 24.43 -1.85 7.93
C LEU A 14 23.28 -2.81 8.26
N LEU A 15 23.32 -3.42 9.45
CA LEU A 15 22.26 -4.32 9.92
C LEU A 15 20.93 -3.58 10.14
N LEU A 16 20.99 -2.37 10.69
CA LEU A 16 19.82 -1.53 10.95
C LEU A 16 19.15 -1.07 9.65
N VAL A 17 19.94 -0.72 8.62
CA VAL A 17 19.42 -0.33 7.30
C VAL A 17 18.69 -1.51 6.63
N ALA A 18 19.19 -2.74 6.80
CA ALA A 18 18.56 -3.93 6.24
C ALA A 18 17.19 -4.27 6.87
N LEU A 19 16.88 -3.75 8.06
CA LEU A 19 15.60 -3.96 8.73
C LEU A 19 14.53 -2.94 8.32
N ALA A 20 14.90 -1.84 7.65
CA ALA A 20 14.00 -0.73 7.31
C ALA A 20 13.44 -0.81 5.87
N ASN A 21 13.34 -2.00 5.30
CA ASN A 21 12.88 -2.17 3.92
C ASN A 21 11.34 -2.15 3.88
N ALA A 22 10.77 -1.00 3.54
CA ALA A 22 9.40 -0.93 3.03
C ALA A 22 9.43 -1.11 1.52
N GLU A 23 8.78 -2.16 0.99
CA GLU A 23 8.83 -2.45 -0.43
C GLU A 23 7.78 -1.67 -1.24
N VAL A 24 8.20 -1.12 -2.38
CA VAL A 24 7.29 -0.52 -3.38
C VAL A 24 6.63 -1.65 -4.16
N ILE A 25 5.31 -1.64 -4.23
CA ILE A 25 4.50 -2.69 -4.85
C ILE A 25 3.90 -2.22 -6.17
N ASN A 26 3.46 -3.18 -6.99
CA ASN A 26 2.67 -2.89 -8.17
C ASN A 26 1.24 -2.48 -7.77
N TYR A 27 0.69 -1.52 -8.51
CA TYR A 27 -0.67 -1.03 -8.35
C TYR A 27 -1.27 -0.69 -9.71
N HIS A 28 -2.59 -0.55 -9.73
CA HIS A 28 -3.35 -0.13 -10.91
C HIS A 28 -4.23 1.06 -10.56
N THR A 29 -4.06 2.19 -11.25
CA THR A 29 -4.95 3.35 -11.10
C THR A 29 -6.37 2.96 -11.52
N CYS A 30 -7.41 3.45 -10.85
CA CYS A 30 -8.77 3.18 -11.34
C CYS A 30 -9.13 4.08 -12.53
N THR A 31 -9.97 3.53 -13.38
CA THR A 31 -10.48 4.21 -14.57
C THR A 31 -11.23 5.50 -14.22
N GLY A 32 -10.94 6.56 -14.98
CA GLY A 32 -11.60 7.87 -14.87
C GLY A 32 -11.06 8.76 -13.75
N THR A 33 -9.88 8.45 -13.19
CA THR A 33 -9.22 9.26 -12.15
C THR A 33 -7.82 9.74 -12.54
N GLU A 34 -7.33 9.34 -13.70
CA GLU A 34 -5.97 9.60 -14.21
C GLU A 34 -5.69 11.10 -14.42
N GLU A 35 -6.72 11.85 -14.80
CA GLU A 35 -6.64 13.31 -14.97
C GLU A 35 -6.80 14.07 -13.66
N GLN A 36 -7.28 13.41 -12.59
CA GLN A 36 -7.52 14.05 -11.30
C GLN A 36 -6.27 14.00 -10.41
N CYS A 37 -5.40 13.01 -10.57
CA CYS A 37 -4.12 12.94 -9.86
C CYS A 37 -3.17 11.89 -10.42
N SER A 38 -1.91 11.93 -9.96
CA SER A 38 -0.97 10.82 -10.10
C SER A 38 -0.79 10.10 -8.77
N ILE A 39 -0.73 8.77 -8.82
CA ILE A 39 -0.16 7.95 -7.76
C ILE A 39 1.28 7.68 -8.20
N ASP A 40 2.25 8.04 -7.38
CA ASP A 40 3.67 7.98 -7.75
C ASP A 40 4.32 6.70 -7.20
N GLU A 41 3.96 6.32 -5.97
CA GLU A 41 4.47 5.11 -5.32
C GLU A 41 3.41 4.55 -4.35
N VAL A 42 3.34 3.23 -4.26
CA VAL A 42 2.56 2.52 -3.22
C VAL A 42 3.49 1.54 -2.53
N ARG A 43 3.46 1.52 -1.19
CA ARG A 43 4.29 0.70 -0.33
C ARG A 43 3.42 -0.06 0.66
N VAL A 44 3.79 -1.31 0.92
CA VAL A 44 3.19 -2.15 1.95
C VAL A 44 4.32 -2.74 2.79
N ASP A 45 4.27 -2.53 4.10
CA ASP A 45 5.27 -3.02 5.03
C ASP A 45 4.61 -3.95 6.07
N PRO A 46 5.05 -5.21 6.22
CA PRO A 46 6.06 -5.90 5.41
C PRO A 46 5.48 -6.52 4.13
N CYS A 47 6.19 -6.42 2.99
CA CYS A 47 5.82 -7.10 1.75
C CYS A 47 7.05 -7.59 0.95
N PRO A 48 7.73 -8.65 1.42
CA PRO A 48 8.88 -9.20 0.69
C PRO A 48 8.49 -9.77 -0.69
N GLN A 49 7.20 -10.04 -0.93
CA GLN A 49 6.69 -10.52 -2.22
C GLN A 49 6.82 -9.49 -3.35
N ALA A 50 6.95 -8.20 -3.01
CA ALA A 50 7.12 -7.12 -3.96
C ALA A 50 8.38 -7.31 -4.85
N LEU A 51 9.45 -7.90 -4.30
CA LEU A 51 10.68 -8.22 -5.03
C LEU A 51 10.45 -9.15 -6.23
N GLU A 52 9.39 -9.96 -6.16
CA GLU A 52 8.99 -10.90 -7.21
C GLU A 52 7.74 -10.41 -7.95
N ASN A 53 7.34 -9.14 -7.79
CA ASN A 53 6.13 -8.57 -8.37
C ASN A 53 4.83 -9.30 -7.99
N MET A 54 4.83 -9.99 -6.86
CA MET A 54 3.68 -10.76 -6.38
C MET A 54 2.86 -9.97 -5.36
N ALA A 55 1.57 -10.33 -5.27
CA ALA A 55 0.64 -9.79 -4.27
C ALA A 55 1.16 -9.99 -2.84
N CYS A 56 1.04 -8.95 -2.02
CA CYS A 56 1.49 -8.96 -0.63
C CYS A 56 0.71 -9.96 0.22
N ARG A 57 1.41 -10.75 1.03
CA ARG A 57 0.78 -11.68 1.97
C ARG A 57 0.48 -10.98 3.29
N ILE A 58 -0.75 -10.55 3.47
CA ILE A 58 -1.21 -9.88 4.69
C ILE A 58 -1.63 -10.91 5.73
N ARG A 59 -0.90 -10.93 6.86
CA ARG A 59 -1.16 -11.85 7.97
C ARG A 59 -2.28 -11.36 8.87
N ARG A 60 -3.13 -12.27 9.31
CA ARG A 60 -4.19 -11.94 10.27
C ARG A 60 -3.62 -11.50 11.61
N ARG A 61 -4.28 -10.49 12.21
CA ARG A 61 -3.95 -9.94 13.55
C ARG A 61 -2.50 -9.43 13.67
N ARG A 62 -1.81 -9.28 12.55
CA ARG A 62 -0.53 -8.62 12.43
C ARG A 62 -0.77 -7.40 11.55
N PRO A 63 -0.62 -6.17 12.09
CA PRO A 63 -0.79 -4.99 11.27
C PRO A 63 0.24 -5.00 10.15
N ALA A 64 -0.20 -4.55 8.98
CA ALA A 64 0.67 -4.18 7.87
C ALA A 64 0.38 -2.72 7.57
N ASP A 65 1.43 -1.95 7.33
CA ASP A 65 1.33 -0.54 7.07
C ASP A 65 1.29 -0.31 5.57
N MET A 66 0.32 0.48 5.10
CA MET A 66 0.19 0.86 3.69
C MET A 66 0.47 2.36 3.58
N THR A 67 1.44 2.72 2.76
CA THR A 67 1.84 4.11 2.51
C THR A 67 1.85 4.38 1.02
N PHE A 68 1.37 5.53 0.58
CA PHE A 68 1.40 5.89 -0.83
C PHE A 68 1.72 7.38 -1.01
N LYS A 69 2.41 7.68 -2.11
CA LYS A 69 2.68 9.04 -2.56
C LYS A 69 1.73 9.37 -3.70
N PHE A 70 1.08 10.52 -3.61
CA PHE A 70 0.17 10.99 -4.63
C PHE A 70 0.31 12.49 -4.83
N THR A 71 0.05 12.93 -6.06
CA THR A 71 0.04 14.35 -6.44
C THR A 71 -1.35 14.73 -6.97
N PRO A 72 -2.17 15.46 -6.19
CA PRO A 72 -3.48 15.90 -6.64
C PRO A 72 -3.36 16.98 -7.73
N LYS A 73 -4.19 16.90 -8.77
CA LYS A 73 -4.33 17.93 -9.82
C LYS A 73 -5.58 18.79 -9.59
N PHE A 74 -6.03 18.88 -8.33
CA PHE A 74 -7.17 19.67 -7.91
C PHE A 74 -6.94 20.22 -6.51
N ASP A 75 -7.58 21.36 -6.24
CA ASP A 75 -7.55 21.98 -4.92
C ASP A 75 -8.60 21.32 -4.02
N ALA A 76 -8.16 20.91 -2.83
CA ALA A 76 -9.04 20.40 -1.79
C ALA A 76 -8.47 20.79 -0.42
N GLU A 77 -9.32 21.31 0.46
CA GLU A 77 -8.94 21.62 1.85
C GLU A 77 -8.87 20.35 2.70
N LYS A 78 -9.70 19.35 2.38
CA LYS A 78 -9.77 18.06 3.06
C LYS A 78 -9.97 16.94 2.05
N LEU A 79 -9.36 15.79 2.34
CA LEU A 79 -9.60 14.53 1.63
C LEU A 79 -10.12 13.49 2.61
N ASP A 80 -11.20 12.82 2.24
CA ASP A 80 -11.69 11.63 2.94
C ASP A 80 -11.07 10.39 2.31
N ALA A 81 -10.39 9.60 3.14
CA ALA A 81 -9.77 8.35 2.72
C ALA A 81 -10.72 7.17 2.95
N SER A 82 -10.75 6.25 2.00
CA SER A 82 -11.53 5.00 2.11
C SER A 82 -10.73 3.82 1.59
N LEU A 83 -10.99 2.67 2.22
CA LEU A 83 -10.36 1.39 1.93
C LEU A 83 -11.42 0.30 1.82
N ASN A 84 -11.58 -0.26 0.62
CA ASN A 84 -12.61 -1.27 0.34
C ASN A 84 -12.00 -2.43 -0.44
N TRP A 85 -12.55 -3.62 -0.29
CA TRP A 85 -12.24 -4.72 -1.21
C TRP A 85 -13.21 -4.71 -2.40
N VAL A 86 -12.69 -5.09 -3.55
CA VAL A 86 -13.43 -5.13 -4.81
C VAL A 86 -13.98 -6.54 -4.97
N LYS A 87 -15.29 -6.72 -4.78
CA LYS A 87 -15.95 -8.01 -5.00
C LYS A 87 -16.32 -8.20 -6.48
N SER A 88 -16.69 -7.11 -7.14
CA SER A 88 -16.86 -7.02 -8.59
C SER A 88 -16.60 -5.58 -9.04
N GLU A 89 -16.63 -5.30 -10.36
CA GLU A 89 -16.42 -3.95 -10.88
C GLU A 89 -17.36 -2.90 -10.28
N THR A 90 -18.59 -3.31 -9.94
CA THR A 90 -19.65 -2.44 -9.41
C THR A 90 -19.89 -2.60 -7.91
N GLU A 91 -19.32 -3.63 -7.28
CA GLU A 91 -19.53 -3.95 -5.87
C GLU A 91 -18.24 -3.75 -5.07
N LEU A 92 -18.21 -2.68 -4.27
CA LEU A 92 -17.19 -2.40 -3.27
C LEU A 92 -17.75 -2.73 -1.89
N LEU A 93 -16.97 -3.45 -1.09
CA LEU A 93 -17.38 -3.88 0.23
C LEU A 93 -16.36 -3.44 1.29
N PRO A 94 -16.80 -3.17 2.52
CA PRO A 94 -15.89 -2.82 3.61
C PRO A 94 -14.85 -3.92 3.83
N LEU A 95 -13.60 -3.57 4.09
CA LEU A 95 -12.53 -4.57 4.23
C LEU A 95 -12.81 -5.63 5.31
N VAL A 96 -13.59 -5.27 6.35
CA VAL A 96 -14.02 -6.20 7.41
C VAL A 96 -14.92 -7.34 6.93
N THR A 97 -15.57 -7.20 5.77
CA THR A 97 -16.44 -8.23 5.17
C THR A 97 -15.72 -9.11 4.16
N LEU A 98 -14.42 -8.92 3.96
CA LEU A 98 -13.61 -9.70 3.03
C LEU A 98 -13.75 -11.20 3.35
N GLU A 99 -14.28 -11.96 2.39
CA GLU A 99 -14.42 -13.42 2.50
C GLU A 99 -13.02 -14.04 2.63
N GLN A 100 -12.81 -14.88 3.65
CA GLN A 100 -11.47 -15.30 4.07
C GLN A 100 -11.12 -16.67 3.50
N ASP A 101 -10.77 -16.69 2.21
CA ASP A 101 -10.15 -17.85 1.57
C ASP A 101 -8.65 -17.58 1.39
N ALA A 102 -7.83 -18.36 2.10
CA ALA A 102 -6.38 -18.25 2.05
C ALA A 102 -5.80 -18.60 0.67
N CYS A 103 -6.59 -19.16 -0.25
CA CYS A 103 -6.17 -19.46 -1.60
C CYS A 103 -6.29 -18.25 -2.53
N ASN A 104 -7.23 -17.34 -2.27
CA ASN A 104 -7.59 -16.28 -3.20
C ASN A 104 -6.73 -15.04 -3.05
N THR A 105 -6.52 -14.38 -4.19
CA THR A 105 -5.98 -13.02 -4.26
C THR A 105 -7.16 -12.06 -4.28
N TYR A 106 -7.06 -10.97 -3.53
CA TYR A 106 -8.09 -9.97 -3.37
C TYR A 106 -7.57 -8.62 -3.82
N THR A 107 -8.39 -7.94 -4.61
CA THR A 107 -8.11 -6.56 -5.00
C THR A 107 -8.69 -5.62 -3.95
N ILE A 108 -7.84 -4.74 -3.43
CA ILE A 108 -8.19 -3.67 -2.51
C ILE A 108 -8.13 -2.34 -3.25
N ARG A 109 -9.18 -1.53 -3.11
CA ARG A 109 -9.26 -0.18 -3.65
C ARG A 109 -9.06 0.86 -2.55
N TRP A 110 -8.02 1.67 -2.71
CA TRP A 110 -7.82 2.91 -1.98
C TRP A 110 -8.46 4.06 -2.75
N ALA A 111 -9.20 4.92 -2.07
CA ALA A 111 -9.69 6.16 -2.67
C ALA A 111 -9.59 7.34 -1.70
N LEU A 112 -9.08 8.45 -2.21
CA LEU A 112 -9.10 9.77 -1.57
C LEU A 112 -10.11 10.63 -2.31
N LYS A 113 -11.10 11.17 -1.61
CA LYS A 113 -12.15 11.98 -2.22
C LYS A 113 -12.23 13.34 -1.54
N ASP A 114 -12.33 14.39 -2.35
CA ASP A 114 -12.75 15.69 -1.84
C ASP A 114 -14.28 15.68 -1.65
N PRO A 115 -14.80 15.90 -0.43
CA PRO A 115 -16.23 15.92 -0.18
C PRO A 115 -16.96 17.07 -0.89
N VAL A 116 -16.27 18.16 -1.24
CA VAL A 116 -16.89 19.35 -1.84
C VAL A 116 -16.97 19.23 -3.36
N SER A 117 -15.85 19.05 -4.05
CA SER A 117 -15.83 18.96 -5.52
C SER A 117 -16.17 17.58 -6.08
N SER A 118 -16.25 16.56 -5.22
CA SER A 118 -16.40 15.14 -5.59
C SER A 118 -15.29 14.58 -6.50
N LYS A 119 -14.20 15.32 -6.74
CA LYS A 119 -12.99 14.81 -7.38
C LYS A 119 -12.31 13.79 -6.48
N ARG A 120 -11.66 12.79 -7.09
CA ARG A 120 -11.06 11.68 -6.33
C ARG A 120 -9.78 11.14 -6.96
N CYS A 121 -8.92 10.62 -6.11
CA CYS A 121 -7.80 9.76 -6.48
C CYS A 121 -8.13 8.33 -6.10
N CYS A 122 -7.81 7.36 -6.94
CA CYS A 122 -7.91 5.98 -6.51
C CYS A 122 -6.94 5.05 -7.24
N PHE A 123 -6.58 3.99 -6.54
CA PHE A 123 -5.78 2.90 -7.08
C PHE A 123 -6.18 1.58 -6.42
N ASN A 124 -5.88 0.50 -7.13
CA ASN A 124 -6.09 -0.86 -6.70
C ASN A 124 -4.73 -1.53 -6.46
N ILE A 125 -4.68 -2.37 -5.43
CA ILE A 125 -3.57 -3.29 -5.17
C ILE A 125 -4.11 -4.68 -4.95
N ASP A 126 -3.31 -5.68 -5.29
CA ASP A 126 -3.64 -7.06 -5.03
C ASP A 126 -2.94 -7.56 -3.78
N ILE A 127 -3.70 -8.20 -2.89
CA ILE A 127 -3.20 -8.81 -1.67
C ILE A 127 -3.66 -10.27 -1.56
N LYS A 128 -2.97 -11.03 -0.73
CA LYS A 128 -3.37 -12.36 -0.31
C LYS A 128 -3.47 -12.40 1.21
N VAL A 129 -4.65 -12.71 1.73
CA VAL A 129 -4.83 -12.84 3.18
C VAL A 129 -4.37 -14.21 3.63
N VAL A 130 -3.43 -14.26 4.56
CA VAL A 130 -2.86 -15.51 5.10
C VAL A 130 -3.06 -15.60 6.61
N ARG A 131 -3.12 -16.83 7.14
CA ARG A 131 -3.22 -17.07 8.59
C ARG A 131 -1.94 -16.71 9.34
#